data_AF-A0A954V7I2-F1
#
_entry.id   AF-A0A954V7I2-F1
#
_cell.length_a   1.000
_cell.length_b   1.000
_cell.length_c   1.000
_cell.angle_alpha   90.00
_cell.angle_beta   90.00
_cell.angle_gamma   90.00
#
_symmetry.space_group_name_H-M   'P 1'
#
loop_
_entity.id
_entity.type
_entity.pdbx_description
1 polymer ?
#
loop_
_entity_poly.entity_id
_entity_poly.type
_entity_poly.pdbx_seq_one_letter_code
_entity_poly.pdbx_strand_id
1 'polypeptide(L)'
;MSRPRPQAVQTNPALPVPPPSDAVILFDGQDLSQWRSATGEAAGWVVHEGYLESVPDSGYLYTVRGFGDCQLHVEWSSPVKVMGDGQGRGNSGVFLMSRYEVQVLDSFDNVTYPDGQAGAVYGQYPPLVNASRKPGEWQSYDIVFRRPPFRRDGSLLKPAVITVLQNGVLVQDHVEIWGGTSWLKHLPYDNHADRMPLALQDHGNPVRYRNIWLRELPEQQPAGPAEDRRPVIAIAERAIGNYVGDFLRDDGAAVWITAPQGRLHLQLEGSRQPLELVAHSTTEFSFRHLAGGLTFELDESKLATRLVMEYGGTKIEARRK
;
A
#
# COMPACT_ATOMS: atom_id res chain seq x y z
N MET A 1 23.95 -20.12 -13.04
CA MET A 1 23.70 -19.79 -11.62
C MET A 1 22.54 -20.64 -11.15
N SER A 2 22.67 -21.41 -10.07
CA SER A 2 21.56 -22.20 -9.52
C SER A 2 20.75 -21.33 -8.55
N ARG A 3 19.49 -21.05 -8.88
CA ARG A 3 18.54 -20.45 -7.92
C ARG A 3 17.89 -21.59 -7.12
N PRO A 4 17.80 -21.49 -5.78
CA PRO A 4 17.14 -22.52 -4.98
C PRO A 4 15.65 -22.59 -5.31
N ARG A 5 15.07 -23.78 -5.20
CA ARG A 5 13.62 -23.96 -5.35
C ARG A 5 12.91 -23.46 -4.08
N PRO A 6 11.88 -22.62 -4.19
CA PRO A 6 11.13 -22.16 -3.03
C PRO A 6 10.40 -23.33 -2.35
N GLN A 7 10.46 -23.37 -1.01
CA GLN A 7 9.80 -24.40 -0.22
C GLN A 7 8.28 -24.21 -0.24
N ALA A 8 7.53 -25.31 -0.35
CA ALA A 8 6.08 -25.28 -0.25
C ALA A 8 5.60 -24.99 1.18
N VAL A 9 4.61 -24.12 1.32
CA VAL A 9 3.94 -23.80 2.58
C VAL A 9 2.42 -23.95 2.43
N GLN A 10 1.76 -24.43 3.46
CA GLN A 10 0.30 -24.53 3.48
C GLN A 10 -0.33 -23.16 3.78
N THR A 11 -1.42 -22.85 3.08
CA THR A 11 -2.16 -21.59 3.25
C THR A 11 -3.66 -21.86 3.36
N ASN A 12 -4.37 -21.01 4.07
CA ASN A 12 -5.83 -21.08 4.20
C ASN A 12 -6.43 -19.65 4.27
N PRO A 13 -6.38 -18.89 3.17
CA PRO A 13 -6.86 -17.51 3.16
C PRO A 13 -8.39 -17.48 3.27
N ALA A 14 -8.92 -16.47 3.97
CA ALA A 14 -10.34 -16.18 3.97
C ALA A 14 -10.70 -15.42 2.67
N LEU A 15 -11.25 -16.14 1.69
CA LEU A 15 -11.67 -15.60 0.39
C LEU A 15 -13.19 -15.70 0.20
N PRO A 16 -13.84 -14.73 -0.48
CA PRO A 16 -13.21 -13.59 -1.14
C PRO A 16 -12.83 -12.44 -0.19
N VAL A 17 -11.82 -11.65 -0.53
CA VAL A 17 -11.46 -10.43 0.23
C VAL A 17 -12.27 -9.24 -0.29
N PRO A 18 -13.16 -8.62 0.50
CA PRO A 18 -13.98 -7.53 0.03
C PRO A 18 -13.12 -6.30 -0.35
N PRO A 19 -13.46 -5.57 -1.42
CA PRO A 19 -12.76 -4.35 -1.81
C PRO A 19 -12.92 -3.26 -0.74
N PRO A 20 -11.87 -2.47 -0.46
CA PRO A 20 -12.00 -1.24 0.31
C PRO A 20 -12.90 -0.22 -0.42
N SER A 21 -13.49 0.72 0.32
CA SER A 21 -14.47 1.68 -0.22
C SER A 21 -13.91 2.66 -1.26
N ASP A 22 -12.59 2.86 -1.30
CA ASP A 22 -11.89 3.72 -2.25
C ASP A 22 -11.30 2.93 -3.44
N ALA A 23 -11.56 1.63 -3.54
CA ALA A 23 -11.05 0.81 -4.62
C ALA A 23 -11.83 1.03 -5.92
N VAL A 24 -11.08 1.07 -7.03
CA VAL A 24 -11.63 0.90 -8.38
C VAL A 24 -11.88 -0.60 -8.58
N ILE A 25 -13.14 -0.96 -8.78
CA ILE A 25 -13.53 -2.33 -9.10
C ILE A 25 -13.21 -2.59 -10.57
N LEU A 26 -12.30 -3.53 -10.82
CA LEU A 26 -11.93 -3.96 -12.18
C LEU A 26 -12.77 -5.16 -12.62
N PHE A 27 -13.16 -6.04 -11.70
CA PHE A 27 -14.09 -7.13 -11.98
C PHE A 27 -14.78 -7.63 -10.71
N ASP A 28 -16.11 -7.63 -10.72
CA ASP A 28 -16.98 -8.05 -9.62
C ASP A 28 -17.81 -9.30 -9.93
N GLY A 29 -17.58 -9.94 -11.07
CA GLY A 29 -18.33 -11.12 -11.51
C GLY A 29 -19.41 -10.84 -12.56
N GLN A 30 -19.65 -9.58 -12.94
CA GLN A 30 -20.74 -9.23 -13.86
C GLN A 30 -20.32 -9.22 -15.33
N ASP A 31 -19.33 -8.39 -15.69
CA ASP A 31 -18.97 -8.15 -17.09
C ASP A 31 -17.50 -7.71 -17.28
N LEU A 32 -17.11 -7.51 -18.54
CA LEU A 32 -15.78 -7.06 -18.94
C LEU A 32 -15.74 -5.55 -19.23
N SER A 33 -16.63 -4.73 -18.65
CA SER A 33 -16.72 -3.29 -18.95
C SER A 33 -15.44 -2.50 -18.65
N GLN A 34 -14.62 -2.98 -17.70
CA GLN A 34 -13.32 -2.38 -17.37
C GLN A 34 -12.16 -2.94 -18.22
N TRP A 35 -12.45 -3.84 -19.16
CA TRP A 35 -11.47 -4.59 -19.92
C TRP A 35 -11.67 -4.49 -21.43
N ARG A 36 -10.61 -4.75 -22.17
CA ARG A 36 -10.58 -4.74 -23.64
C ARG A 36 -9.48 -5.67 -24.17
N SER A 37 -9.59 -6.03 -25.45
CA SER A 37 -8.52 -6.71 -26.17
C SER A 37 -7.33 -5.75 -26.44
N ALA A 38 -6.23 -6.30 -26.96
CA ALA A 38 -5.09 -5.50 -27.43
C ALA A 38 -5.47 -4.46 -28.51
N THR A 39 -6.46 -4.78 -29.35
CA THR A 39 -6.95 -3.90 -30.43
C THR A 39 -7.92 -2.84 -29.92
N GLY A 40 -8.37 -2.94 -28.65
CA GLY A 40 -9.38 -2.08 -28.05
C GLY A 40 -10.82 -2.51 -28.31
N GLU A 41 -11.01 -3.66 -28.96
CA GLU A 41 -12.32 -4.29 -29.18
C GLU A 41 -12.75 -5.11 -27.94
N ALA A 42 -13.93 -5.73 -28.03
CA ALA A 42 -14.39 -6.67 -27.02
C ALA A 42 -13.39 -7.82 -26.86
N ALA A 43 -13.05 -8.18 -25.63
CA ALA A 43 -12.13 -9.27 -25.37
C ALA A 43 -12.80 -10.64 -25.57
N GLY A 44 -12.03 -11.62 -26.06
CA GLY A 44 -12.51 -12.99 -26.31
C GLY A 44 -12.66 -13.86 -25.06
N TRP A 45 -12.34 -13.32 -23.87
CA TRP A 45 -12.47 -14.02 -22.60
C TRP A 45 -13.96 -14.14 -22.22
N VAL A 46 -14.32 -15.19 -21.48
CA VAL A 46 -15.71 -15.45 -21.11
C VAL A 46 -15.97 -15.12 -19.65
N VAL A 47 -17.18 -14.66 -19.34
CA VAL A 47 -17.65 -14.43 -17.97
C VAL A 47 -18.75 -15.44 -17.67
N HIS A 48 -18.60 -16.22 -16.60
CA HIS A 48 -19.63 -17.12 -16.12
C HIS A 48 -19.45 -17.40 -14.63
N GLU A 49 -20.56 -17.66 -13.93
CA GLU A 49 -20.55 -18.07 -12.52
C GLU A 49 -19.75 -17.12 -11.60
N GLY A 50 -19.72 -15.82 -11.94
CA GLY A 50 -19.03 -14.79 -11.16
C GLY A 50 -17.51 -14.74 -11.34
N TYR A 51 -16.94 -15.46 -12.31
CA TYR A 51 -15.53 -15.35 -12.71
C TYR A 51 -15.39 -15.06 -14.20
N LEU A 52 -14.26 -14.46 -14.58
CA LEU A 52 -13.80 -14.40 -15.96
C LEU A 52 -12.79 -15.53 -16.19
N GLU A 53 -12.86 -16.20 -17.33
CA GLU A 53 -12.00 -17.32 -17.70
C GLU A 53 -11.22 -16.99 -18.98
N SER A 54 -9.92 -17.29 -18.97
CA SER A 54 -9.07 -17.18 -20.15
C SER A 54 -9.49 -18.19 -21.21
N VAL A 55 -9.63 -17.72 -22.44
CA VAL A 55 -9.95 -18.58 -23.59
C VAL A 55 -8.70 -18.66 -24.47
N PRO A 56 -8.21 -19.88 -24.77
CA PRO A 56 -7.05 -20.06 -25.63
C PRO A 56 -7.15 -19.27 -26.94
N ASP A 57 -6.05 -18.65 -27.35
CA ASP A 57 -5.89 -17.87 -28.58
C ASP A 57 -6.73 -16.57 -28.61
N SER A 58 -7.29 -16.14 -27.47
CA SER A 58 -8.01 -14.86 -27.35
C SER A 58 -7.08 -13.68 -27.05
N GLY A 59 -5.83 -13.97 -26.66
CA GLY A 59 -4.82 -12.97 -26.34
C GLY A 59 -5.05 -12.31 -24.97
N TYR A 60 -4.22 -11.32 -24.68
CA TYR A 60 -4.21 -10.63 -23.40
C TYR A 60 -5.48 -9.80 -23.19
N LEU A 61 -5.92 -9.77 -21.94
CA LEU A 61 -6.99 -8.89 -21.47
C LEU A 61 -6.35 -7.65 -20.82
N TYR A 62 -6.71 -6.45 -21.27
CA TYR A 62 -6.16 -5.19 -20.74
C TYR A 62 -7.22 -4.36 -20.07
N THR A 63 -6.87 -3.65 -18.99
CA THR A 63 -7.78 -2.64 -18.46
C THR A 63 -7.98 -1.50 -19.47
N VAL A 64 -9.18 -0.94 -19.52
CA VAL A 64 -9.48 0.24 -20.35
C VAL A 64 -8.66 1.43 -19.89
N ARG A 65 -8.54 1.62 -18.57
CA ARG A 65 -7.74 2.68 -17.93
C ARG A 65 -6.31 2.23 -17.70
N GLY A 66 -5.38 3.18 -17.74
CA GLY A 66 -4.01 2.99 -17.29
C GLY A 66 -3.83 3.30 -15.81
N PHE A 67 -2.95 2.56 -15.14
CA PHE A 67 -2.60 2.71 -13.74
C PHE A 67 -1.08 2.86 -13.58
N GLY A 68 -0.67 3.34 -12.40
CA GLY A 68 0.73 3.53 -12.01
C GLY A 68 0.95 2.92 -10.63
N ASP A 69 1.35 3.74 -9.66
CA ASP A 69 1.42 3.35 -8.25
C ASP A 69 0.09 2.81 -7.74
N CYS A 70 0.08 1.57 -7.25
CA CYS A 70 -1.16 0.92 -6.85
C CYS A 70 -1.00 -0.19 -5.80
N GLN A 71 -2.09 -0.44 -5.10
CA GLN A 71 -2.37 -1.70 -4.42
C GLN A 71 -3.40 -2.44 -5.27
N LEU A 72 -3.10 -3.65 -5.71
CA LEU A 72 -3.95 -4.49 -6.56
C LEU A 72 -4.28 -5.78 -5.82
N HIS A 73 -5.56 -6.16 -5.83
CA HIS A 73 -6.02 -7.48 -5.42
C HIS A 73 -6.54 -8.25 -6.62
N VAL A 74 -6.16 -9.53 -6.71
CA VAL A 74 -6.61 -10.45 -7.75
C VAL A 74 -6.85 -11.81 -7.11
N GLU A 75 -8.05 -12.38 -7.28
CA GLU A 75 -8.26 -13.80 -7.03
C GLU A 75 -8.17 -14.58 -8.33
N TRP A 76 -7.45 -15.70 -8.32
CA TRP A 76 -7.26 -16.54 -9.47
C TRP A 76 -7.33 -18.03 -9.11
N SER A 77 -7.70 -18.86 -10.08
CA SER A 77 -7.73 -20.31 -9.95
C SER A 77 -7.14 -20.94 -11.19
N SER A 78 -6.18 -21.84 -11.00
CA SER A 78 -5.77 -22.74 -12.08
C SER A 78 -6.92 -23.69 -12.46
N PRO A 79 -6.89 -24.29 -13.67
CA PRO A 79 -7.93 -25.21 -14.13
C PRO A 79 -8.08 -26.42 -13.18
N VAL A 80 -9.32 -26.89 -12.95
CA VAL A 80 -9.56 -28.12 -12.16
C VAL A 80 -8.90 -29.33 -12.83
N LYS A 81 -9.01 -29.40 -14.17
CA LYS A 81 -8.36 -30.45 -14.96
C LYS A 81 -6.89 -30.09 -15.16
N VAL A 82 -6.02 -30.81 -14.47
CA VAL A 82 -4.57 -30.69 -14.62
C VAL A 82 -4.14 -31.20 -16.00
N MET A 83 -3.48 -30.35 -16.77
CA MET A 83 -2.86 -30.68 -18.06
C MET A 83 -1.51 -29.98 -18.20
N GLY A 84 -0.54 -30.66 -18.82
CA GLY A 84 0.82 -30.15 -18.99
C GLY A 84 1.69 -30.25 -17.74
N ASP A 85 2.91 -29.75 -17.86
CA ASP A 85 3.92 -29.66 -16.79
C ASP A 85 4.75 -28.37 -16.94
N GLY A 86 5.48 -28.00 -15.89
CA GLY A 86 6.33 -26.81 -15.91
C GLY A 86 5.55 -25.55 -16.24
N GLN A 87 6.02 -24.76 -17.21
CA GLN A 87 5.33 -23.57 -17.73
C GLN A 87 4.11 -23.88 -18.61
N GLY A 88 3.86 -25.14 -18.97
CA GLY A 88 2.70 -25.53 -19.77
C GLY A 88 1.44 -25.78 -18.93
N ARG A 89 1.54 -25.76 -17.60
CA ARG A 89 0.47 -26.18 -16.69
C ARG A 89 -0.18 -24.99 -15.99
N GLY A 90 -1.37 -24.60 -16.45
CA GLY A 90 -2.16 -23.53 -15.82
C GLY A 90 -1.47 -22.17 -15.84
N ASN A 91 -0.76 -21.86 -16.92
CA ASN A 91 0.04 -20.65 -17.06
C ASN A 91 -0.79 -19.45 -17.52
N SER A 92 -0.53 -18.31 -16.90
CA SER A 92 -1.05 -16.99 -17.20
C SER A 92 -0.14 -15.97 -16.50
N GLY A 93 -0.52 -14.71 -16.37
CA GLY A 93 0.26 -13.72 -15.64
C GLY A 93 -0.53 -12.46 -15.36
N VAL A 94 -0.15 -11.76 -14.29
CA VAL A 94 -0.67 -10.42 -13.95
C VAL A 94 0.43 -9.41 -14.29
N PHE A 95 0.20 -8.60 -15.32
CA PHE A 95 1.18 -7.65 -15.83
C PHE A 95 0.86 -6.23 -15.38
N LEU A 96 1.61 -5.73 -14.41
CA LEU A 96 1.53 -4.34 -13.98
C LEU A 96 2.09 -3.45 -15.10
N MET A 97 1.34 -2.40 -15.46
CA MET A 97 1.67 -1.50 -16.56
C MET A 97 1.93 -2.23 -17.90
N SER A 98 1.31 -3.39 -18.11
CA SER A 98 1.51 -4.30 -19.25
C SER A 98 2.97 -4.77 -19.45
N ARG A 99 3.82 -4.65 -18.42
CA ARG A 99 5.28 -4.80 -18.55
C ARG A 99 5.93 -5.65 -17.47
N TYR A 100 5.37 -5.67 -16.27
CA TYR A 100 5.98 -6.29 -15.10
C TYR A 100 5.09 -7.43 -14.61
N GLU A 101 5.49 -8.65 -14.91
CA GLU A 101 4.70 -9.84 -14.64
C GLU A 101 4.92 -10.37 -13.23
N VAL A 102 3.83 -10.46 -12.48
CA VAL A 102 3.69 -11.41 -11.38
C VAL A 102 3.11 -12.70 -11.95
N GLN A 103 3.91 -13.76 -11.88
CA GLN A 103 3.62 -15.00 -12.57
C GLN A 103 2.37 -15.70 -12.00
N VAL A 104 1.48 -16.19 -12.87
CA VAL A 104 0.35 -17.05 -12.49
C VAL A 104 0.59 -18.42 -13.08
N LEU A 105 0.74 -19.42 -12.23
CA LEU A 105 1.02 -20.78 -12.66
C LEU A 105 0.45 -21.78 -11.68
N ASP A 106 -0.05 -22.91 -12.15
CA ASP A 106 -0.29 -24.04 -11.26
C ASP A 106 1.05 -24.59 -10.77
N SER A 107 1.49 -24.12 -9.60
CA SER A 107 2.74 -24.52 -8.95
C SER A 107 2.52 -25.51 -7.81
N PHE A 108 1.32 -26.11 -7.69
CA PHE A 108 1.04 -27.16 -6.71
C PHE A 108 1.51 -28.51 -7.25
N ASP A 109 2.54 -29.07 -6.61
CA ASP A 109 3.23 -30.30 -7.06
C ASP A 109 3.58 -30.25 -8.56
N ASN A 110 4.07 -29.08 -9.02
CA ASN A 110 4.52 -28.86 -10.39
C ASN A 110 5.90 -28.17 -10.38
N VAL A 111 6.90 -28.82 -10.97
CA VAL A 111 8.28 -28.33 -10.97
C VAL A 111 8.53 -27.49 -12.22
N THR A 112 9.05 -26.28 -12.04
CA THR A 112 9.55 -25.40 -13.10
C THR A 112 10.85 -24.71 -12.65
N TYR A 113 11.41 -23.79 -13.45
CA TYR A 113 12.50 -22.94 -12.99
C TYR A 113 12.01 -21.96 -11.91
N PRO A 114 12.80 -21.73 -10.83
CA PRO A 114 12.34 -21.00 -9.65
C PRO A 114 11.76 -19.60 -9.90
N ASP A 115 12.34 -18.85 -10.83
CA ASP A 115 11.93 -17.49 -11.19
C ASP A 115 10.80 -17.46 -12.24
N GLY A 116 10.15 -18.59 -12.53
CA GLY A 116 8.96 -18.68 -13.38
C GLY A 116 7.80 -19.43 -12.76
N GLN A 117 7.83 -19.68 -11.45
CA GLN A 117 6.69 -20.26 -10.74
C GLN A 117 5.73 -19.17 -10.22
N ALA A 118 4.56 -19.56 -9.71
CA ALA A 118 3.57 -18.64 -9.14
C ALA A 118 4.19 -17.70 -8.09
N GLY A 119 3.87 -16.41 -8.18
CA GLY A 119 4.34 -15.37 -7.26
C GLY A 119 5.75 -14.85 -7.58
N ALA A 120 6.42 -15.40 -8.59
CA ALA A 120 7.67 -14.84 -9.09
C ALA A 120 7.44 -13.47 -9.74
N VAL A 121 8.42 -12.58 -9.59
CA VAL A 121 8.63 -11.53 -10.61
C VAL A 121 9.33 -12.22 -11.77
N TYR A 122 8.58 -12.44 -12.85
CA TYR A 122 8.92 -13.43 -13.86
C TYR A 122 10.30 -13.22 -14.48
N GLY A 123 11.11 -14.28 -14.48
CA GLY A 123 12.48 -14.31 -15.01
C GLY A 123 13.51 -13.56 -14.17
N GLN A 124 13.12 -12.95 -13.05
CA GLN A 124 13.98 -12.11 -12.22
C GLN A 124 14.16 -12.67 -10.81
N TYR A 125 13.05 -12.80 -10.08
CA TYR A 125 13.05 -13.16 -8.66
C TYR A 125 12.14 -14.36 -8.39
N PRO A 126 12.68 -15.51 -7.94
CA PRO A 126 11.87 -16.58 -7.36
C PRO A 126 11.06 -16.04 -6.17
N PRO A 127 9.84 -16.53 -5.91
CA PRO A 127 9.13 -16.18 -4.69
C PRO A 127 9.89 -16.74 -3.47
N LEU A 128 9.74 -16.09 -2.32
CA LEU A 128 10.37 -16.54 -1.06
C LEU A 128 9.95 -17.96 -0.67
N VAL A 129 8.69 -18.31 -0.93
CA VAL A 129 8.10 -19.63 -0.71
C VAL A 129 7.10 -19.94 -1.82
N ASN A 130 6.77 -21.22 -2.01
CA ASN A 130 5.64 -21.62 -2.84
C ASN A 130 4.39 -21.71 -1.95
N ALA A 131 3.52 -20.71 -2.06
CA ALA A 131 2.27 -20.62 -1.31
C ALA A 131 1.05 -21.17 -2.08
N SER A 132 1.30 -21.95 -3.15
CA SER A 132 0.24 -22.38 -4.08
C SER A 132 -0.70 -23.42 -3.49
N ARG A 133 -1.99 -23.25 -3.78
CA ARG A 133 -3.06 -24.20 -3.48
C ARG A 133 -3.31 -25.16 -4.63
N LYS A 134 -4.10 -26.21 -4.36
CA LYS A 134 -4.44 -27.25 -5.33
C LYS A 134 -5.18 -26.67 -6.55
N PRO A 135 -5.08 -27.35 -7.71
CA PRO A 135 -5.82 -26.97 -8.91
C PRO A 135 -7.32 -26.84 -8.65
N GLY A 136 -7.92 -25.77 -9.18
CA GLY A 136 -9.33 -25.46 -8.97
C GLY A 136 -9.67 -24.73 -7.67
N GLU A 137 -8.75 -24.64 -6.71
CA GLU A 137 -8.92 -23.80 -5.53
C GLU A 137 -8.57 -22.34 -5.85
N TRP A 138 -9.34 -21.41 -5.28
CA TRP A 138 -9.07 -19.99 -5.39
C TRP A 138 -7.84 -19.59 -4.58
N GLN A 139 -6.99 -18.80 -5.22
CA GLN A 139 -5.81 -18.17 -4.66
C GLN A 139 -5.97 -16.66 -4.73
N SER A 140 -5.28 -15.93 -3.86
CA SER A 140 -5.22 -14.47 -3.95
C SER A 140 -3.80 -13.99 -4.18
N TYR A 141 -3.69 -12.91 -4.96
CA TYR A 141 -2.56 -12.00 -4.93
C TYR A 141 -2.98 -10.65 -4.38
N ASP A 142 -2.22 -10.17 -3.40
CA ASP A 142 -2.22 -8.79 -2.96
C ASP A 142 -0.88 -8.18 -3.35
N ILE A 143 -0.90 -7.24 -4.29
CA ILE A 143 0.29 -6.67 -4.93
C ILE A 143 0.37 -5.20 -4.57
N VAL A 144 1.49 -4.77 -4.01
CA VAL A 144 1.84 -3.35 -3.90
C VAL A 144 2.89 -3.04 -4.95
N PHE A 145 2.56 -2.16 -5.88
CA PHE A 145 3.43 -1.79 -6.98
C PHE A 145 3.73 -0.28 -6.95
N ARG A 146 5.01 0.05 -7.04
CA ARG A 146 5.52 1.41 -7.25
C ARG A 146 6.14 1.47 -8.64
N ARG A 147 5.59 2.31 -9.49
CA ARG A 147 6.01 2.43 -10.90
C ARG A 147 7.40 3.06 -10.99
N PRO A 148 8.13 2.84 -12.09
CA PRO A 148 9.33 3.60 -12.40
C PRO A 148 8.95 4.99 -12.97
N PRO A 149 9.38 6.10 -12.37
CA PRO A 149 9.30 7.40 -13.01
C PRO A 149 10.48 7.62 -13.94
N PHE A 150 10.25 8.40 -15.00
CA PHE A 150 11.26 8.81 -15.96
C PHE A 150 11.43 10.33 -15.95
N ARG A 151 12.65 10.81 -16.16
CA ARG A 151 12.93 12.23 -16.39
C ARG A 151 12.39 12.66 -17.75
N ARG A 152 12.34 13.98 -17.98
CA ARG A 152 11.96 14.56 -19.29
C ARG A 152 12.88 14.11 -20.44
N ASP A 153 14.13 13.76 -20.15
CA ASP A 153 15.09 13.24 -21.13
C ASP A 153 14.92 11.74 -21.40
N GLY A 154 13.93 11.09 -20.77
CA GLY A 154 13.66 9.66 -20.91
C GLY A 154 14.55 8.75 -20.05
N SER A 155 15.43 9.29 -19.22
CA SER A 155 16.23 8.50 -18.29
C SER A 155 15.42 8.05 -17.07
N LEU A 156 15.67 6.82 -16.60
CA LEU A 156 15.06 6.27 -15.40
C LEU A 156 15.44 7.11 -14.16
N LEU A 157 14.46 7.45 -13.33
CA LEU A 157 14.69 8.09 -12.03
C LEU A 157 14.93 7.06 -10.93
N LYS A 158 14.06 6.06 -10.83
CA LYS A 158 14.17 4.94 -9.88
C LYS A 158 13.52 3.69 -10.50
N PRO A 159 14.02 2.47 -10.19
CA PRO A 159 13.38 1.24 -10.60
C PRO A 159 11.93 1.13 -10.07
N ALA A 160 11.14 0.33 -10.76
CA ALA A 160 9.87 -0.14 -10.24
C ALA A 160 10.14 -1.05 -9.02
N VAL A 161 9.27 -0.98 -8.02
CA VAL A 161 9.34 -1.81 -6.81
C VAL A 161 8.05 -2.57 -6.65
N ILE A 162 8.14 -3.85 -6.30
CA ILE A 162 6.97 -4.69 -6.10
C ILE A 162 7.06 -5.49 -4.80
N THR A 163 5.92 -5.58 -4.12
CA THR A 163 5.67 -6.48 -2.99
C THR A 163 4.48 -7.33 -3.36
N VAL A 164 4.55 -8.64 -3.12
CA VAL A 164 3.50 -9.59 -3.46
C VAL A 164 3.24 -10.48 -2.27
N LEU A 165 1.98 -10.56 -1.86
CA LEU A 165 1.49 -11.62 -0.99
C LEU A 165 0.65 -12.59 -1.81
N GLN A 166 0.93 -13.88 -1.67
CA GLN A 166 0.09 -14.95 -2.21
C GLN A 166 -0.62 -15.64 -1.06
N ASN A 167 -1.95 -15.67 -1.09
CA ASN A 167 -2.76 -16.30 -0.04
C ASN A 167 -2.43 -15.76 1.38
N GLY A 168 -2.11 -14.47 1.48
CA GLY A 168 -1.69 -13.81 2.73
C GLY A 168 -0.22 -14.05 3.13
N VAL A 169 0.55 -14.83 2.36
CA VAL A 169 1.97 -15.10 2.63
C VAL A 169 2.83 -14.19 1.76
N LEU A 170 3.79 -13.49 2.37
CA LEU A 170 4.75 -12.65 1.66
C LEU A 170 5.65 -13.50 0.75
N VAL A 171 5.55 -13.31 -0.56
CA VAL A 171 6.33 -14.05 -1.58
C VAL A 171 7.31 -13.15 -2.34
N GLN A 172 7.09 -11.84 -2.38
CA GLN A 172 8.07 -10.85 -2.84
C GLN A 172 8.09 -9.71 -1.82
N ASP A 173 9.25 -9.40 -1.27
CA ASP A 173 9.42 -8.34 -0.27
C ASP A 173 10.18 -7.16 -0.89
N HIS A 174 9.44 -6.13 -1.27
CA HIS A 174 9.98 -4.85 -1.75
C HIS A 174 11.11 -4.98 -2.78
N VAL A 175 10.95 -5.84 -3.79
CA VAL A 175 12.01 -6.12 -4.76
C VAL A 175 12.04 -5.08 -5.88
N GLU A 176 13.25 -4.63 -6.23
CA GLU A 176 13.49 -3.73 -7.37
C GLU A 176 13.51 -4.53 -8.68
N ILE A 177 12.59 -4.23 -9.58
CA ILE A 177 12.48 -4.89 -10.88
C ILE A 177 13.61 -4.38 -11.80
N TRP A 178 14.22 -5.23 -12.61
CA TRP A 178 15.36 -4.87 -13.48
C TRP A 178 14.96 -4.14 -14.77
N GLY A 179 13.67 -4.16 -15.09
CA GLY A 179 13.07 -3.67 -16.34
C GLY A 179 11.89 -4.55 -16.73
N GLY A 180 11.46 -4.52 -17.99
CA GLY A 180 10.35 -5.35 -18.46
C GLY A 180 10.63 -6.85 -18.27
N THR A 181 9.64 -7.62 -17.81
CA THR A 181 9.78 -9.08 -17.69
C THR A 181 9.74 -9.72 -19.07
N SER A 182 10.57 -10.76 -19.28
CA SER A 182 10.66 -11.46 -20.55
C SER A 182 11.22 -12.86 -20.38
N TRP A 183 10.87 -13.75 -21.31
CA TRP A 183 11.39 -15.12 -21.32
C TRP A 183 12.86 -15.12 -21.80
N LEU A 184 13.75 -15.73 -21.00
CA LEU A 184 15.18 -15.93 -21.27
C LEU A 184 16.04 -14.66 -21.43
N LYS A 185 15.49 -13.47 -21.22
CA LYS A 185 16.20 -12.19 -21.41
C LYS A 185 15.80 -11.18 -20.35
N HIS A 186 16.76 -10.42 -19.84
CA HIS A 186 16.46 -9.23 -19.06
C HIS A 186 16.32 -8.06 -20.02
N LEU A 187 15.18 -7.37 -19.97
CA LEU A 187 14.98 -6.14 -20.75
C LEU A 187 15.40 -4.95 -19.89
N PRO A 188 16.10 -3.95 -20.47
CA PRO A 188 16.30 -2.69 -19.77
C PRO A 188 14.97 -1.96 -19.59
N TYR A 189 14.97 -0.92 -18.75
CA TYR A 189 13.87 0.03 -18.72
C TYR A 189 13.79 0.78 -20.06
N ASP A 190 12.57 0.90 -20.57
CA ASP A 190 12.22 1.69 -21.74
C ASP A 190 11.23 2.77 -21.32
N ASN A 191 11.40 3.98 -21.83
CA ASN A 191 10.53 5.11 -21.47
C ASN A 191 9.09 4.81 -21.93
N HIS A 192 8.15 5.07 -21.06
CA HIS A 192 6.74 4.81 -21.31
C HIS A 192 5.84 5.85 -20.65
N ALA A 193 4.57 5.85 -21.03
CA ALA A 193 3.59 6.70 -20.38
C ALA A 193 3.57 6.46 -18.86
N ASP A 194 3.32 7.52 -18.10
CA ASP A 194 3.32 7.48 -16.64
C ASP A 194 2.33 6.46 -16.06
N ARG A 195 1.25 6.18 -16.82
CA ARG A 195 0.21 5.21 -16.48
C ARG A 195 -0.04 4.32 -17.70
N MET A 196 -0.09 3.01 -17.49
CA MET A 196 -0.34 2.00 -18.52
C MET A 196 -1.35 0.97 -18.03
N PRO A 197 -2.06 0.26 -18.92
CA PRO A 197 -3.02 -0.76 -18.52
C PRO A 197 -2.41 -1.84 -17.60
N LEU A 198 -3.23 -2.41 -16.73
CA LEU A 198 -2.99 -3.74 -16.19
C LEU A 198 -3.33 -4.75 -17.29
N ALA A 199 -2.60 -5.86 -17.38
CA ALA A 199 -2.96 -6.95 -18.29
C ALA A 199 -3.02 -8.32 -17.60
N LEU A 200 -3.92 -9.18 -18.07
CA LEU A 200 -3.95 -10.61 -17.77
C LEU A 200 -3.57 -11.38 -19.04
N GLN A 201 -2.67 -12.33 -18.91
CA GLN A 201 -2.16 -13.10 -20.04
C GLN A 201 -3.12 -14.23 -20.44
N ASP A 202 -3.28 -14.43 -21.74
CA ASP A 202 -3.71 -15.72 -22.27
C ASP A 202 -2.45 -16.49 -22.69
N HIS A 203 -2.23 -17.65 -22.09
CA HIS A 203 -1.15 -18.58 -22.43
C HIS A 203 -1.70 -19.96 -22.79
N GLY A 204 -2.90 -20.00 -23.39
CA GLY A 204 -3.57 -21.22 -23.84
C GLY A 204 -4.14 -22.09 -22.72
N ASN A 205 -4.16 -21.59 -21.48
CA ASN A 205 -4.68 -22.29 -20.31
C ASN A 205 -5.93 -21.56 -19.77
N PRO A 206 -7.03 -22.28 -19.44
CA PRO A 206 -8.25 -21.66 -18.93
C PRO A 206 -8.14 -21.28 -17.45
N VAL A 207 -7.23 -20.37 -17.14
CA VAL A 207 -7.09 -19.77 -15.81
C VAL A 207 -8.28 -18.85 -15.57
N ARG A 208 -8.86 -18.96 -14.37
CA ARG A 208 -10.03 -18.18 -13.96
C ARG A 208 -9.61 -17.06 -13.02
N TYR A 209 -10.29 -15.93 -13.10
CA TYR A 209 -10.09 -14.77 -12.23
C TYR A 209 -11.41 -14.26 -11.69
N ARG A 210 -11.39 -13.74 -10.47
CA ARG A 210 -12.52 -13.03 -9.87
C ARG A 210 -12.03 -11.96 -8.90
N ASN A 211 -12.96 -11.14 -8.41
CA ASN A 211 -12.70 -10.18 -7.34
C ASN A 211 -11.43 -9.34 -7.60
N ILE A 212 -11.42 -8.61 -8.70
CA ILE A 212 -10.27 -7.80 -9.09
C ILE A 212 -10.57 -6.35 -8.75
N TRP A 213 -9.77 -5.77 -7.88
CA TRP A 213 -9.91 -4.37 -7.49
C TRP A 213 -8.55 -3.73 -7.26
N LEU A 214 -8.48 -2.42 -7.46
CA LEU A 214 -7.25 -1.65 -7.39
C LEU A 214 -7.46 -0.35 -6.64
N ARG A 215 -6.54 -0.02 -5.74
CA ARG A 215 -6.44 1.29 -5.09
C ARG A 215 -5.23 2.03 -5.64
N GLU A 216 -5.43 3.25 -6.11
CA GLU A 216 -4.31 4.11 -6.49
C GLU A 216 -3.58 4.56 -5.23
N LEU A 217 -2.25 4.43 -5.22
CA LEU A 217 -1.45 4.87 -4.10
C LEU A 217 -0.90 6.27 -4.40
N PRO A 218 -0.79 7.15 -3.38
CA PRO A 218 -0.10 8.42 -3.57
C PRO A 218 1.37 8.15 -3.91
N GLU A 219 1.91 8.90 -4.87
CA GLU A 219 3.30 8.74 -5.36
C GLU A 219 4.34 8.82 -4.22
N GLN A 220 4.04 9.65 -3.22
CA GLN A 220 4.79 9.70 -1.98
C GLN A 220 3.87 9.33 -0.83
N GLN A 221 4.39 8.54 0.10
CA GLN A 221 3.74 8.38 1.39
C GLN A 221 3.59 9.78 2.03
N PRO A 222 2.42 10.12 2.60
CA PRO A 222 2.29 11.37 3.33
C PRO A 222 3.43 11.50 4.32
N ALA A 223 4.12 12.63 4.28
CA ALA A 223 5.18 12.89 5.23
C ALA A 223 4.62 12.73 6.66
N GLY A 224 5.45 12.22 7.57
CA GLY A 224 5.20 12.41 8.99
C GLY A 224 5.07 13.91 9.33
N PRO A 225 4.72 14.27 10.58
CA PRO A 225 4.68 15.67 10.98
C PRO A 225 5.97 16.36 10.55
N ALA A 226 5.86 17.38 9.69
CA ALA A 226 6.99 18.19 9.30
C ALA A 226 7.60 18.79 10.57
N GLU A 227 8.93 18.90 10.60
CA GLU A 227 9.59 19.66 11.66
C GLU A 227 8.96 21.05 11.74
N ASP A 228 8.46 21.44 12.91
CA ASP A 228 7.84 22.74 13.10
C ASP A 228 8.90 23.83 12.95
N ARG A 229 8.86 24.54 11.81
CA ARG A 229 9.86 25.56 11.46
C ARG A 229 9.64 26.90 12.16
N ARG A 230 8.58 27.04 12.97
CA ARG A 230 8.38 28.27 13.75
C ARG A 230 9.58 28.46 14.69
N PRO A 231 10.09 29.70 14.86
CA PRO A 231 11.18 29.95 15.80
C PRO A 231 10.86 29.39 17.18
N VAL A 232 11.77 28.61 17.75
CA VAL A 232 11.65 28.16 19.13
C VAL A 232 12.19 29.25 20.04
N ILE A 233 11.38 29.68 21.00
CA ILE A 233 11.81 30.66 22.01
C ILE A 233 12.05 29.97 23.36
N ALA A 234 13.02 30.49 24.11
CA ALA A 234 13.13 30.14 25.51
C ALA A 234 12.14 30.98 26.32
N ILE A 235 11.26 30.33 27.08
CA ILE A 235 10.50 31.01 28.13
C ILE A 235 11.48 31.33 29.26
N ALA A 236 11.54 32.59 29.67
CA ALA A 236 12.39 33.00 30.78
C ALA A 236 12.03 32.21 32.03
N GLU A 237 13.02 31.76 32.80
CA GLU A 237 12.83 30.89 33.96
C GLU A 237 11.79 31.45 34.96
N ARG A 238 11.88 32.76 35.23
CA ARG A 238 10.93 33.50 36.09
C ARG A 238 9.49 33.52 35.58
N ALA A 239 9.25 33.27 34.29
CA ALA A 239 7.94 33.30 33.67
C ALA A 239 7.31 31.90 33.54
N ILE A 240 8.07 30.81 33.74
CA ILE A 240 7.55 29.44 33.63
C ILE A 240 6.37 29.21 34.59
N GLY A 241 6.48 29.74 35.82
CA GLY A 241 5.43 29.62 36.83
C GLY A 241 4.08 30.20 36.41
N ASN A 242 4.06 31.13 35.46
CA ASN A 242 2.82 31.71 34.95
C ASN A 242 1.96 30.69 34.17
N TYR A 243 2.59 29.68 33.58
CA TYR A 243 1.92 28.65 32.80
C TYR A 243 1.56 27.42 33.63
N VAL A 244 2.34 27.12 34.67
CA VAL A 244 2.17 25.94 35.54
C VAL A 244 0.91 26.05 36.38
N GLY A 245 0.07 25.03 36.35
CA GLY A 245 -1.17 24.99 37.12
C GLY A 245 -2.16 23.94 36.66
N ASP A 246 -3.27 23.87 37.40
CA ASP A 246 -4.39 23.00 37.14
C ASP A 246 -5.42 23.77 36.29
N PHE A 247 -5.86 23.17 35.20
CA PHE A 247 -6.90 23.68 34.34
C PHE A 247 -8.04 22.66 34.30
N LEU A 248 -9.27 23.15 34.20
CA LEU A 248 -10.49 22.36 34.16
C LEU A 248 -11.20 22.59 32.83
N ARG A 249 -11.53 21.49 32.16
CA ARG A 249 -12.37 21.49 30.97
C ARG A 249 -13.85 21.66 31.33
N ASP A 250 -14.66 22.04 30.36
CA ASP A 250 -16.11 22.20 30.55
C ASP A 250 -16.82 20.88 30.93
N ASP A 251 -16.24 19.73 30.56
CA ASP A 251 -16.72 18.39 30.94
C ASP A 251 -16.22 17.93 32.32
N GLY A 252 -15.49 18.78 33.05
CA GLY A 252 -14.96 18.50 34.38
C GLY A 252 -13.64 17.73 34.39
N ALA A 253 -13.09 17.35 33.23
CA ALA A 253 -11.81 16.67 33.17
C ALA A 253 -10.64 17.65 33.41
N ALA A 254 -9.64 17.21 34.18
CA ALA A 254 -8.48 18.00 34.51
C ALA A 254 -7.41 18.02 33.39
N VAL A 255 -6.70 19.14 33.29
CA VAL A 255 -5.51 19.32 32.46
C VAL A 255 -4.44 19.97 33.33
N TRP A 256 -3.29 19.33 33.46
CA TRP A 256 -2.19 19.84 34.28
C TRP A 256 -1.06 20.36 33.41
N ILE A 257 -0.59 21.57 33.70
CA ILE A 257 0.66 22.10 33.17
C ILE A 257 1.71 22.01 34.27
N THR A 258 2.78 21.27 33.99
CA THR A 258 3.92 21.09 34.90
C THR A 258 5.20 21.55 34.20
N ALA A 259 6.27 21.80 34.97
CA ALA A 259 7.54 22.24 34.42
C ALA A 259 8.77 21.46 34.95
N PRO A 260 8.82 20.12 34.82
CA PRO A 260 9.99 19.37 35.23
C PRO A 260 11.23 19.88 34.49
N GLN A 261 12.32 20.16 35.24
CA GLN A 261 13.58 20.68 34.71
C GLN A 261 13.41 21.96 33.85
N GLY A 262 12.42 22.79 34.18
CA GLY A 262 12.18 24.06 33.49
C GLY A 262 11.53 23.93 32.11
N ARG A 263 11.03 22.75 31.73
CA ARG A 263 10.34 22.53 30.45
C ARG A 263 8.86 22.32 30.68
N LEU A 264 8.02 23.08 30.00
CA LEU A 264 6.58 22.95 30.14
C LEU A 264 6.08 21.63 29.55
N HIS A 265 5.21 20.98 30.31
CA HIS A 265 4.61 19.71 29.97
C HIS A 265 3.11 19.79 30.25
N LEU A 266 2.31 19.27 29.34
CA LEU A 266 0.88 19.15 29.49
C LEU A 266 0.50 17.70 29.78
N GLN A 267 -0.37 17.47 30.74
CA GLN A 267 -0.92 16.15 31.07
C GLN A 267 -2.45 16.23 31.07
N LEU A 268 -3.11 15.31 30.37
CA LEU A 268 -4.57 15.16 30.42
C LEU A 268 -4.95 14.16 31.51
N GLU A 269 -6.11 14.37 32.13
CA GLU A 269 -6.71 13.36 33.01
C GLU A 269 -6.90 12.03 32.25
N GLY A 270 -6.42 10.94 32.87
CA GLY A 270 -6.43 9.61 32.28
C GLY A 270 -5.32 9.31 31.27
N SER A 271 -4.51 10.28 30.82
CA SER A 271 -3.35 9.98 29.97
C SER A 271 -2.18 9.40 30.77
N ARG A 272 -1.33 8.58 30.15
CA ARG A 272 -0.18 7.94 30.83
C ARG A 272 1.11 8.74 30.77
N GLN A 273 1.28 9.60 29.76
CA GLN A 273 2.50 10.37 29.55
C GLN A 273 2.18 11.84 29.28
N PRO A 274 2.99 12.77 29.81
CA PRO A 274 2.84 14.17 29.53
C PRO A 274 3.41 14.51 28.15
N LEU A 275 2.83 15.52 27.51
CA LEU A 275 3.28 16.08 26.25
C LEU A 275 4.22 17.26 26.52
N GLU A 276 5.47 17.16 26.10
CA GLU A 276 6.40 18.30 26.17
C GLU A 276 5.96 19.42 25.20
N LEU A 277 5.86 20.63 25.74
CA LEU A 277 5.48 21.84 25.01
C LEU A 277 6.73 22.58 24.51
N VAL A 278 6.72 22.95 23.23
CA VAL A 278 7.76 23.77 22.60
C VAL A 278 7.18 25.15 22.34
N ALA A 279 7.77 26.19 22.95
CA ALA A 279 7.28 27.56 22.82
C ALA A 279 7.71 28.19 21.50
N HIS A 280 6.75 28.80 20.80
CA HIS A 280 6.98 29.62 19.60
C HIS A 280 6.68 31.10 19.85
N SER A 281 5.84 31.39 20.83
CA SER A 281 5.61 32.72 21.37
C SER A 281 5.31 32.62 22.87
N THR A 282 4.94 33.74 23.51
CA THR A 282 4.48 33.71 24.91
C THR A 282 3.12 33.05 25.07
N THR A 283 2.36 32.86 23.99
CA THR A 283 1.03 32.26 24.02
C THR A 283 0.95 30.99 23.20
N GLU A 284 1.78 30.80 22.17
CA GLU A 284 1.69 29.68 21.23
C GLU A 284 2.78 28.64 21.47
N PHE A 285 2.35 27.38 21.54
CA PHE A 285 3.19 26.22 21.79
C PHE A 285 2.82 25.09 20.82
N SER A 286 3.80 24.27 20.42
CA SER A 286 3.58 22.99 19.75
C SER A 286 3.88 21.82 20.68
N PHE A 287 3.44 20.62 20.31
CA PHE A 287 3.90 19.40 20.96
C PHE A 287 5.18 18.92 20.30
N ARG A 288 6.21 18.60 21.09
CA ARG A 288 7.54 18.21 20.58
C ARG A 288 7.51 17.01 19.61
N HIS A 289 6.61 16.05 19.84
CA HIS A 289 6.61 14.76 19.14
C HIS A 289 5.27 14.41 18.49
N LEU A 290 4.30 15.33 18.51
CA LEU A 290 2.93 15.08 18.05
C LEU A 290 2.44 16.24 17.19
N ALA A 291 1.70 15.95 16.13
CA ALA A 291 1.03 16.98 15.34
C ALA A 291 -0.07 17.64 16.19
N GLY A 292 0.16 18.90 16.57
CA GLY A 292 -0.76 19.69 17.36
C GLY A 292 -0.05 20.75 18.19
N GLY A 293 -0.82 21.47 18.98
CA GLY A 293 -0.28 22.52 19.82
C GLY A 293 -1.25 23.02 20.87
N LEU A 294 -0.81 24.06 21.54
CA LEU A 294 -1.48 24.67 22.67
C LEU A 294 -1.32 26.19 22.57
N THR A 295 -2.42 26.90 22.74
CA THR A 295 -2.43 28.35 22.90
C THR A 295 -2.90 28.72 24.31
N PHE A 296 -2.11 29.49 25.04
CA PHE A 296 -2.51 30.07 26.32
C PHE A 296 -3.15 31.44 26.12
N GLU A 297 -4.19 31.72 26.90
CA GLU A 297 -4.69 33.06 27.17
C GLU A 297 -4.05 33.54 28.48
N LEU A 298 -3.43 34.72 28.44
CA LEU A 298 -2.75 35.31 29.60
C LEU A 298 -3.51 36.56 30.07
N ASP A 299 -3.60 36.75 31.38
CA ASP A 299 -4.14 37.98 31.96
C ASP A 299 -3.14 39.16 31.94
N GLU A 300 -3.52 40.29 32.55
CA GLU A 300 -2.68 41.49 32.64
C GLU A 300 -1.35 41.24 33.38
N SER A 301 -1.35 40.32 34.35
CA SER A 301 -0.17 39.89 35.11
C SER A 301 0.69 38.85 34.37
N LYS A 302 0.28 38.47 33.15
CA LYS A 302 0.86 37.41 32.32
C LYS A 302 0.64 36.00 32.87
N LEU A 303 -0.29 35.80 33.80
CA LEU A 303 -0.68 34.48 34.28
C LEU A 303 -1.58 33.79 33.25
N ALA A 304 -1.33 32.52 32.96
CA ALA A 304 -2.16 31.74 32.06
C ALA A 304 -3.51 31.42 32.71
N THR A 305 -4.59 31.97 32.20
CA THR A 305 -5.96 31.81 32.74
C THR A 305 -6.79 30.80 31.95
N ARG A 306 -6.42 30.55 30.70
CA ARG A 306 -7.06 29.56 29.84
C ARG A 306 -6.03 28.96 28.91
N LEU A 307 -6.29 27.73 28.48
CA LEU A 307 -5.58 27.09 27.40
C LEU A 307 -6.55 26.53 26.36
N VAL A 308 -6.08 26.49 25.12
CA VAL A 308 -6.78 25.92 23.97
C VAL A 308 -5.81 24.96 23.30
N MET A 309 -6.13 23.68 23.34
CA MET A 309 -5.34 22.62 22.73
C MET A 309 -5.96 22.20 21.42
N GLU A 310 -5.14 22.03 20.39
CA GLU A 310 -5.57 21.52 19.09
C GLU A 310 -4.71 20.33 18.66
N TYR A 311 -5.32 19.16 18.46
CA TYR A 311 -4.67 17.97 17.91
C TYR A 311 -5.69 17.06 17.24
N GLY A 312 -5.29 16.41 16.13
CA GLY A 312 -6.16 15.46 15.42
C GLY A 312 -7.51 16.03 14.98
N GLY A 313 -7.59 17.33 14.70
CA GLY A 313 -8.84 18.04 14.36
C GLY A 313 -9.77 18.31 15.54
N THR A 314 -9.37 17.95 16.77
CA THR A 314 -10.10 18.23 18.00
C THR A 314 -9.57 19.50 18.65
N LYS A 315 -10.48 20.32 19.16
CA LYS A 315 -10.17 21.50 19.97
C LYS A 315 -10.66 21.27 21.40
N ILE A 316 -9.75 21.38 22.37
CA ILE A 316 -10.05 21.21 23.80
C ILE A 316 -9.70 22.50 24.52
N GLU A 317 -10.65 23.00 25.30
CA GLU A 317 -10.47 24.23 26.06
C GLU A 317 -10.50 23.90 27.56
N ALA A 318 -9.62 24.54 28.32
CA ALA A 318 -9.60 24.41 29.76
C ALA A 318 -9.27 25.74 30.43
N ARG A 319 -9.90 26.03 31.56
CA ARG A 319 -9.72 27.26 32.34
C ARG A 319 -8.93 26.97 33.59
N ARG A 320 -8.02 27.86 33.98
CA ARG A 320 -7.26 27.73 35.22
C ARG A 320 -8.22 27.66 36.40
N LYS A 321 -7.95 26.71 37.30
CA LYS A 321 -8.65 26.54 38.57
C LYS A 321 -8.16 27.53 39.63
#